data_AF-A0A258K1N3-F1
#
_entry.id   AF-A0A258K1N3-F1
#
_cell.length_a   1.000
_cell.length_b   1.000
_cell.length_c   1.000
_cell.angle_alpha   90.00
_cell.angle_beta   90.00
_cell.angle_gamma   90.00
#
_symmetry.space_group_name_H-M   'P 1'
#
loop_
_entity.id
_entity.type
_entity.pdbx_description
1 polymer ?
#
loop_
_entity_poly.entity_id
_entity_poly.type
_entity_poly.pdbx_seq_one_letter_code
_entity_poly.pdbx_strand_id
1 'polypeptide(L)'
;MSQVKMWGQEEFWGLGFEWDPQWLLTPAQKELQAKLIALCETTLRANAIESDAQYIYPRKNFEALATLGLLSLTVPKELGGLGESHVCAAMVVETIARYGCPSTAMCYTMHLGAVAAALLRYHDNVRLTDILKRLDADVLIGTLSYSDPETGSHFWYPISSKAEAYGDGWKITKKASWTTSGGFADWYILQTTSPGFSGDYSDLSCFLVLKDDVKSNPSEWDGLGLRGNQSGPIQV
;
A
#
# COMPACT_ATOMS: atom_id res chain seq x y z
N MET A 1 -21.42 3.41 -33.95
CA MET A 1 -22.02 4.46 -33.11
C MET A 1 -21.03 4.71 -31.98
N SER A 2 -20.50 5.91 -31.83
CA SER A 2 -19.61 6.24 -30.70
C SER A 2 -20.42 6.06 -29.42
N GLN A 3 -19.95 5.21 -28.50
CA GLN A 3 -20.53 5.16 -27.16
C GLN A 3 -20.32 6.53 -26.50
N VAL A 4 -21.39 7.08 -25.93
CA VAL A 4 -21.32 8.32 -25.13
C VAL A 4 -20.97 7.93 -23.70
N LYS A 5 -19.98 8.60 -23.11
CA LYS A 5 -19.55 8.35 -21.73
C LYS A 5 -20.53 9.04 -20.79
N MET A 6 -20.97 8.34 -19.74
CA MET A 6 -21.96 8.85 -18.79
C MET A 6 -21.36 9.02 -17.39
N TRP A 7 -21.79 10.05 -16.67
CA TRP A 7 -21.54 10.24 -15.24
C TRP A 7 -22.89 10.26 -14.50
N GLY A 8 -23.23 9.13 -13.88
CA GLY A 8 -24.58 8.95 -13.35
C GLY A 8 -25.61 8.95 -14.48
N GLN A 9 -26.48 9.95 -14.51
CA GLN A 9 -27.53 10.11 -15.53
C GLN A 9 -27.18 11.16 -16.62
N GLU A 10 -26.03 11.82 -16.51
CA GLU A 10 -25.63 12.90 -17.42
C GLU A 10 -24.50 12.46 -18.35
N GLU A 11 -24.39 13.08 -19.53
CA GLU A 11 -23.22 12.90 -20.39
C GLU A 11 -21.97 13.44 -19.70
N PHE A 12 -20.89 12.67 -19.72
CA PHE A 12 -19.64 13.04 -19.10
C PHE A 12 -18.95 14.13 -19.94
N TRP A 13 -18.84 15.33 -19.38
CA TRP A 13 -18.27 16.52 -20.03
C TRP A 13 -16.73 16.52 -20.13
N GLY A 14 -16.06 15.50 -19.57
CA GLY A 14 -14.61 15.40 -19.55
C GLY A 14 -14.02 14.73 -20.80
N LEU A 15 -12.90 14.02 -20.61
CA LEU A 15 -12.22 13.32 -21.70
C LEU A 15 -13.05 12.12 -22.20
N GLY A 16 -13.13 11.98 -23.53
CA GLY A 16 -13.78 10.87 -24.21
C GLY A 16 -13.05 9.53 -24.03
N PHE A 17 -13.66 8.45 -24.53
CA PHE A 17 -13.10 7.09 -24.43
C PHE A 17 -11.75 6.93 -25.13
N GLU A 18 -11.43 7.79 -26.09
CA GLU A 18 -10.12 7.87 -26.75
C GLU A 18 -8.97 8.24 -25.80
N TRP A 19 -9.28 8.72 -24.59
CA TRP A 19 -8.31 9.00 -23.52
C TRP A 19 -8.34 7.97 -22.39
N ASP A 20 -9.19 6.95 -22.47
CA ASP A 20 -9.13 5.82 -21.55
C ASP A 20 -8.08 4.84 -22.09
N PRO A 21 -6.95 4.62 -21.39
CA PRO A 21 -5.80 3.89 -21.92
C PRO A 21 -6.01 2.37 -21.99
N GLN A 22 -7.22 1.94 -22.35
CA GLN A 22 -7.66 0.56 -22.51
C GLN A 22 -6.82 -0.20 -23.55
N TRP A 23 -6.11 0.48 -24.45
CA TRP A 23 -5.18 -0.15 -25.39
C TRP A 23 -3.87 -0.62 -24.75
N LEU A 24 -3.53 -0.15 -23.55
CA LEU A 24 -2.37 -0.63 -22.78
C LEU A 24 -2.66 -1.95 -22.05
N LEU A 25 -3.95 -2.32 -21.92
CA LEU A 25 -4.37 -3.49 -21.16
C LEU A 25 -4.54 -4.71 -22.04
N THR A 26 -4.03 -5.85 -21.55
CA THR A 26 -4.31 -7.16 -22.15
C THR A 26 -5.78 -7.55 -21.94
N PRO A 27 -6.31 -8.53 -22.69
CA PRO A 27 -7.68 -9.03 -22.46
C PRO A 27 -7.92 -9.50 -21.01
N ALA A 28 -6.94 -10.18 -20.40
CA ALA A 28 -7.03 -10.64 -19.01
C ALA A 28 -7.06 -9.46 -18.01
N GLN A 29 -6.27 -8.42 -18.26
CA GLN A 29 -6.27 -7.21 -17.43
C GLN A 29 -7.58 -6.44 -17.54
N LYS A 30 -8.23 -6.42 -18.72
CA LYS A 30 -9.57 -5.85 -18.90
C LYS A 30 -10.63 -6.64 -18.14
N GLU A 31 -10.54 -7.96 -18.14
CA GLU A 31 -11.44 -8.81 -17.36
C GLU A 31 -11.25 -8.58 -15.85
N LEU A 32 -10.01 -8.50 -15.39
CA LEU A 32 -9.69 -8.15 -14.00
C LEU A 32 -10.23 -6.78 -13.62
N GLN A 33 -10.06 -5.77 -14.49
CA GLN A 33 -10.60 -4.43 -14.29
C GLN A 33 -12.13 -4.47 -14.16
N ALA A 34 -12.83 -5.19 -15.05
CA ALA A 34 -14.28 -5.31 -15.00
C ALA A 34 -14.77 -5.96 -13.69
N LYS A 35 -14.09 -7.03 -13.23
CA LYS A 35 -14.38 -7.66 -11.92
C LYS A 35 -14.14 -6.69 -10.76
N LEU A 36 -13.05 -5.94 -10.81
CA LEU A 36 -12.71 -4.96 -9.79
C LEU A 36 -13.71 -3.78 -9.76
N ILE A 37 -14.18 -3.30 -10.91
CA ILE A 37 -15.22 -2.27 -10.99
C ILE A 37 -16.50 -2.77 -10.31
N ALA A 38 -16.95 -3.99 -10.64
CA ALA A 38 -18.13 -4.58 -10.01
C ALA A 38 -17.96 -4.74 -8.49
N LEU A 39 -16.78 -5.18 -8.03
CA LEU A 39 -16.46 -5.27 -6.60
C LEU A 39 -16.47 -3.87 -5.93
N CYS A 40 -15.97 -2.86 -6.63
CA CYS A 40 -15.97 -1.49 -6.15
C CYS A 40 -17.39 -0.97 -5.92
N GLU A 41 -18.28 -1.18 -6.89
CA GLU A 41 -19.67 -0.73 -6.84
C GLU A 41 -20.48 -1.44 -5.76
N THR A 42 -20.29 -2.76 -5.62
CA THR A 42 -21.08 -3.59 -4.70
C THR A 42 -20.57 -3.56 -3.27
N THR A 43 -19.27 -3.34 -3.05
CA THR A 43 -18.63 -3.50 -1.73
C THR A 43 -17.85 -2.27 -1.30
N LEU A 44 -16.80 -1.87 -2.05
CA LEU A 44 -15.85 -0.86 -1.56
C LEU A 44 -16.49 0.52 -1.40
N ARG A 45 -17.45 0.89 -2.26
CA ARG A 45 -18.12 2.19 -2.19
C ARG A 45 -18.94 2.37 -0.91
N ALA A 46 -19.68 1.34 -0.50
CA ALA A 46 -20.44 1.37 0.76
C ALA A 46 -19.48 1.50 1.96
N ASN A 47 -18.42 0.69 1.96
CA ASN A 47 -17.38 0.76 2.99
C ASN A 47 -16.63 2.11 2.98
N ALA A 48 -16.48 2.77 1.83
CA ALA A 48 -15.84 4.08 1.72
C ALA A 48 -16.61 5.16 2.50
N ILE A 49 -17.94 5.14 2.42
CA ILE A 49 -18.82 6.09 3.14
C ILE A 49 -18.66 5.90 4.65
N GLU A 50 -18.70 4.65 5.13
CA GLU A 50 -18.48 4.30 6.54
C GLU A 50 -17.06 4.74 6.99
N SER A 51 -16.04 4.36 6.22
CA SER A 51 -14.63 4.64 6.51
C SER A 51 -14.33 6.12 6.59
N ASP A 52 -14.88 6.92 5.67
CA ASP A 52 -14.66 8.36 5.68
C ASP A 52 -15.36 9.03 6.87
N ALA A 53 -16.65 8.71 7.08
CA ALA A 53 -17.43 9.33 8.15
C ALA A 53 -16.89 9.04 9.55
N GLN A 54 -16.31 7.85 9.76
CA GLN A 54 -15.93 7.34 11.09
C GLN A 54 -14.41 7.15 11.26
N TYR A 55 -13.59 7.58 10.31
CA TYR A 55 -12.13 7.40 10.33
C TYR A 55 -11.73 5.91 10.44
N ILE A 56 -12.51 4.99 9.87
CA ILE A 56 -12.24 3.56 9.99
C ILE A 56 -11.23 3.12 8.93
N TYR A 57 -10.24 2.33 9.34
CA TYR A 57 -9.30 1.69 8.42
C TYR A 57 -10.04 0.73 7.47
N PRO A 58 -9.83 0.78 6.15
CA PRO A 58 -10.59 0.00 5.18
C PRO A 58 -10.19 -1.49 5.12
N ARG A 59 -10.01 -2.18 6.26
CA ARG A 59 -9.67 -3.62 6.33
C ARG A 59 -10.63 -4.48 5.52
N LYS A 60 -11.95 -4.22 5.65
CA LYS A 60 -13.01 -4.92 4.88
C LYS A 60 -12.77 -4.84 3.36
N ASN A 61 -12.21 -3.73 2.88
CA ASN A 61 -11.88 -3.58 1.46
C ASN A 61 -10.66 -4.41 1.07
N PHE A 62 -9.63 -4.50 1.92
CA PHE A 62 -8.49 -5.38 1.67
C PHE A 62 -8.89 -6.86 1.65
N GLU A 63 -9.78 -7.28 2.55
CA GLU A 63 -10.36 -8.63 2.55
C GLU A 63 -11.10 -8.92 1.24
N ALA A 64 -11.89 -7.96 0.74
CA ALA A 64 -12.56 -8.07 -0.54
C ALA A 64 -11.57 -8.13 -1.71
N LEU A 65 -10.55 -7.27 -1.74
CA LEU A 65 -9.51 -7.25 -2.77
C LEU A 65 -8.71 -8.55 -2.81
N ALA A 66 -8.45 -9.17 -1.65
CA ALA A 66 -7.74 -10.44 -1.55
C ALA A 66 -8.47 -11.59 -2.27
N THR A 67 -9.80 -11.55 -2.35
CA THR A 67 -10.59 -12.55 -3.11
C THR A 67 -10.30 -12.53 -4.62
N LEU A 68 -9.73 -11.44 -5.12
CA LEU A 68 -9.30 -11.29 -6.52
C LEU A 68 -7.78 -11.50 -6.69
N GLY A 69 -7.05 -11.85 -5.63
CA GLY A 69 -5.59 -12.03 -5.66
C GLY A 69 -4.81 -10.73 -5.74
N LEU A 70 -5.42 -9.60 -5.34
CA LEU A 70 -4.83 -8.29 -5.58
C LEU A 70 -3.74 -7.91 -4.57
N LEU A 71 -3.68 -8.52 -3.38
CA LEU A 71 -2.58 -8.23 -2.45
C LEU A 71 -1.26 -8.82 -2.96
N SER A 72 -1.32 -9.93 -3.69
CA SER A 72 -0.15 -10.52 -4.38
C SER A 72 -0.06 -10.16 -5.87
N LEU A 73 -0.66 -9.05 -6.31
CA LEU A 73 -0.77 -8.67 -7.73
C LEU A 73 0.57 -8.76 -8.49
N THR A 74 1.61 -8.13 -7.96
CA THR A 74 2.96 -8.10 -8.58
C THR A 74 3.88 -9.21 -8.10
N VAL A 75 3.43 -10.05 -7.18
CA VAL A 75 4.20 -11.18 -6.68
C VAL A 75 4.31 -12.24 -7.77
N PRO A 76 5.49 -12.82 -8.02
CA PRO A 76 5.67 -13.85 -9.04
C PRO A 76 4.76 -15.07 -8.84
N LYS A 77 4.39 -15.72 -9.95
CA LYS A 77 3.47 -16.86 -9.95
C LYS A 77 4.02 -18.07 -9.18
N GLU A 78 5.33 -18.25 -9.18
CA GLU A 78 6.02 -19.29 -8.40
C GLU A 78 5.88 -19.12 -6.88
N LEU A 79 5.54 -17.90 -6.42
CA LEU A 79 5.20 -17.62 -5.03
C LEU A 79 3.68 -17.57 -4.79
N GLY A 80 2.87 -17.90 -5.81
CA GLY A 80 1.40 -17.90 -5.72
C GLY A 80 0.74 -16.57 -6.06
N GLY A 81 1.49 -15.56 -6.52
CA GLY A 81 0.92 -14.29 -6.96
C GLY A 81 0.42 -14.27 -8.40
N LEU A 82 -0.09 -13.13 -8.85
CA LEU A 82 -0.60 -12.97 -10.22
C LEU A 82 0.53 -12.71 -11.25
N GLY A 83 1.69 -12.24 -10.79
CA GLY A 83 2.84 -11.91 -11.64
C GLY A 83 2.54 -10.78 -12.63
N GLU A 84 1.67 -9.85 -12.25
CA GLU A 84 1.23 -8.75 -13.11
C GLU A 84 2.24 -7.60 -13.15
N SER A 85 2.14 -6.78 -14.19
CA SER A 85 3.06 -5.66 -14.42
C SER A 85 2.65 -4.40 -13.66
N HIS A 86 3.55 -3.41 -13.62
CA HIS A 86 3.27 -2.09 -13.07
C HIS A 86 2.14 -1.35 -13.83
N VAL A 87 1.90 -1.66 -15.11
CA VAL A 87 0.75 -1.14 -15.86
C VAL A 87 -0.56 -1.64 -15.27
N CYS A 88 -0.63 -2.93 -14.94
CA CYS A 88 -1.79 -3.51 -14.28
C CYS A 88 -1.95 -2.94 -12.86
N ALA A 89 -0.84 -2.79 -12.12
CA ALA A 89 -0.87 -2.17 -10.79
C ALA A 89 -1.44 -0.74 -10.81
N ALA A 90 -1.01 0.09 -11.77
CA ALA A 90 -1.55 1.44 -11.94
C ALA A 90 -3.06 1.41 -12.27
N MET A 91 -3.47 0.50 -13.17
CA MET A 91 -4.89 0.29 -13.50
C MET A 91 -5.71 -0.10 -12.27
N VAL A 92 -5.22 -1.02 -11.44
CA VAL A 92 -5.92 -1.47 -10.22
C VAL A 92 -6.07 -0.31 -9.23
N VAL A 93 -4.99 0.44 -8.96
CA VAL A 93 -5.02 1.62 -8.08
C VAL A 93 -6.03 2.66 -8.59
N GLU A 94 -5.97 2.98 -9.88
CA GLU A 94 -6.89 3.94 -10.51
C GLU A 94 -8.34 3.46 -10.38
N THR A 95 -8.60 2.18 -10.64
CA THR A 95 -9.94 1.60 -10.59
C THR A 95 -10.51 1.66 -9.17
N ILE A 96 -9.72 1.31 -8.15
CA ILE A 96 -10.12 1.41 -6.74
C ILE A 96 -10.43 2.87 -6.37
N ALA A 97 -9.56 3.81 -6.78
CA ALA A 97 -9.73 5.23 -6.45
C ALA A 97 -10.98 5.82 -7.12
N ARG A 98 -11.21 5.49 -8.39
CA ARG A 98 -12.28 6.06 -9.22
C ARG A 98 -13.65 5.49 -8.86
N TYR A 99 -13.76 4.18 -8.68
CA TYR A 99 -15.06 3.50 -8.56
C TYR A 99 -15.40 3.06 -7.14
N GLY A 100 -14.40 2.94 -6.27
CA GLY A 100 -14.54 2.37 -4.93
C GLY A 100 -14.24 3.36 -3.81
N CYS A 101 -13.01 3.32 -3.30
CA CYS A 101 -12.61 4.03 -2.09
C CYS A 101 -11.20 4.64 -2.25
N PRO A 102 -11.07 5.97 -2.34
CA PRO A 102 -9.76 6.64 -2.44
C PRO A 102 -8.81 6.33 -1.27
N SER A 103 -9.31 6.20 -0.04
CA SER A 103 -8.50 5.79 1.13
C SER A 103 -7.91 4.39 0.93
N THR A 104 -8.70 3.46 0.37
CA THR A 104 -8.23 2.11 0.06
C THR A 104 -7.16 2.14 -1.02
N ALA A 105 -7.35 2.94 -2.08
CA ALA A 105 -6.36 3.07 -3.15
C ALA A 105 -5.01 3.59 -2.62
N MET A 106 -5.03 4.56 -1.70
CA MET A 106 -3.83 5.08 -1.03
C MET A 106 -3.12 3.99 -0.20
N CYS A 107 -3.86 3.30 0.69
CA CYS A 107 -3.30 2.18 1.46
C CYS A 107 -2.75 1.07 0.57
N TYR A 108 -3.48 0.74 -0.51
CA TYR A 108 -3.09 -0.31 -1.45
C TYR A 108 -1.83 0.07 -2.24
N THR A 109 -1.65 1.36 -2.58
CA THR A 109 -0.40 1.84 -3.19
C THR A 109 0.80 1.65 -2.26
N MET A 110 0.61 1.93 -0.97
CA MET A 110 1.67 1.72 0.03
C MET A 110 1.96 0.24 0.26
N HIS A 111 0.93 -0.60 0.19
CA HIS A 111 1.06 -2.05 0.19
C HIS A 111 1.90 -2.55 -0.99
N LEU A 112 1.58 -2.11 -2.22
CA LEU A 112 2.37 -2.44 -3.41
C LEU A 112 3.83 -2.00 -3.28
N GLY A 113 4.09 -0.82 -2.68
CA GLY A 113 5.44 -0.35 -2.39
C GLY A 113 6.20 -1.26 -1.42
N ALA A 114 5.54 -1.72 -0.36
CA ALA A 114 6.12 -2.67 0.58
C ALA A 114 6.41 -4.03 -0.08
N VAL A 115 5.48 -4.53 -0.90
CA VAL A 115 5.65 -5.76 -1.68
C VAL A 115 6.84 -5.62 -2.65
N ALA A 116 6.95 -4.49 -3.34
CA ALA A 116 8.09 -4.22 -4.23
C ALA A 116 9.43 -4.22 -3.46
N ALA A 117 9.49 -3.60 -2.28
CA ALA A 117 10.69 -3.62 -1.43
C ALA A 117 11.04 -5.04 -0.95
N ALA A 118 10.03 -5.83 -0.54
CA ALA A 118 10.22 -7.23 -0.17
C ALA A 118 10.76 -8.08 -1.33
N LEU A 119 10.23 -7.87 -2.54
CA LEU A 119 10.65 -8.59 -3.76
C LEU A 119 12.12 -8.32 -4.15
N LEU A 120 12.75 -7.24 -3.68
CA LEU A 120 14.18 -7.00 -3.92
C LEU A 120 15.08 -7.97 -3.13
N ARG A 121 14.60 -8.52 -2.01
CA ARG A 121 15.42 -9.28 -1.04
C ARG A 121 14.84 -10.64 -0.64
N TYR A 122 13.72 -11.07 -1.21
CA TYR A 122 13.06 -12.30 -0.76
C TYR A 122 13.87 -13.59 -0.99
N HIS A 123 14.69 -13.66 -2.04
CA HIS A 123 15.42 -14.86 -2.44
C HIS A 123 16.28 -15.47 -1.33
N ASP A 124 16.94 -14.61 -0.52
CA ASP A 124 17.78 -15.02 0.60
C ASP A 124 17.10 -14.82 1.97
N ASN A 125 15.80 -14.53 1.99
CA ASN A 125 15.07 -14.21 3.21
C ASN A 125 13.79 -15.04 3.35
N VAL A 126 13.87 -16.06 4.21
CA VAL A 126 12.76 -16.99 4.48
C VAL A 126 11.51 -16.29 5.02
N ARG A 127 11.65 -15.21 5.80
CA ARG A 127 10.51 -14.47 6.36
C ARG A 127 9.79 -13.67 5.28
N LEU A 128 10.53 -12.97 4.41
CA LEU A 128 9.95 -12.26 3.28
C LEU A 128 9.26 -13.24 2.32
N THR A 129 9.89 -14.37 2.03
CA THR A 129 9.30 -15.42 1.20
C THR A 129 7.99 -15.95 1.79
N ASP A 130 7.93 -16.21 3.10
CA ASP A 130 6.72 -16.67 3.78
C ASP A 130 5.58 -15.62 3.70
N ILE A 131 5.87 -14.35 4.01
CA ILE A 131 4.90 -13.26 3.92
C ILE A 131 4.34 -13.14 2.50
N LEU A 132 5.20 -13.12 1.47
CA LEU A 132 4.80 -12.96 0.08
C LEU A 132 3.86 -14.07 -0.41
N LYS A 133 4.04 -15.31 0.08
CA LYS A 133 3.20 -16.46 -0.26
C LYS A 133 1.80 -16.42 0.37
N ARG A 134 1.60 -15.58 1.39
CA ARG A 134 0.42 -15.57 2.24
C ARG A 134 -0.41 -14.29 2.13
N LEU A 135 0.02 -13.32 1.31
CA LEU A 135 -0.59 -11.98 1.22
C LEU A 135 -2.12 -12.02 1.08
N ASP A 136 -2.65 -12.74 0.08
CA ASP A 136 -4.10 -12.83 -0.11
C ASP A 136 -4.77 -13.81 0.86
N ALA A 137 -4.15 -14.97 1.11
CA ALA A 137 -4.75 -16.02 1.94
C ALA A 137 -5.02 -15.55 3.38
N ASP A 138 -4.11 -14.77 3.94
CA ASP A 138 -4.17 -14.27 5.32
C ASP A 138 -4.50 -12.76 5.38
N VAL A 139 -4.71 -12.13 4.21
CA VAL A 139 -4.95 -10.69 4.07
C VAL A 139 -3.86 -9.87 4.78
N LEU A 140 -2.58 -10.19 4.48
CA LEU A 140 -1.42 -9.53 5.09
C LEU A 140 -1.12 -8.20 4.41
N ILE A 141 -1.33 -7.11 5.12
CA ILE A 141 -1.17 -5.76 4.58
C ILE A 141 0.21 -5.21 4.97
N GLY A 142 1.10 -5.06 4.00
CA GLY A 142 2.35 -4.31 4.14
C GLY A 142 2.20 -2.80 4.04
N THR A 143 3.17 -2.06 4.59
CA THR A 143 3.36 -0.62 4.32
C THR A 143 4.83 -0.20 4.38
N LEU A 144 5.12 0.97 3.82
CA LEU A 144 6.43 1.63 3.90
C LEU A 144 6.38 2.75 4.94
N SER A 145 7.43 2.87 5.76
CA SER A 145 7.57 4.00 6.70
C SER A 145 8.97 4.59 6.63
N TYR A 146 9.11 5.57 5.73
CA TYR A 146 10.39 6.26 5.51
C TYR A 146 10.42 7.66 6.11
N SER A 147 9.25 8.30 6.25
CA SER A 147 9.15 9.65 6.80
C SER A 147 9.85 9.78 8.15
N ASP A 148 10.34 10.98 8.43
CA ASP A 148 10.97 11.34 9.70
C ASP A 148 10.31 12.63 10.22
N PRO A 149 9.99 12.73 11.53
CA PRO A 149 9.42 13.92 12.16
C PRO A 149 10.16 15.22 11.83
N GLU A 150 11.48 15.16 11.69
CA GLU A 150 12.30 16.36 11.57
C GLU A 150 12.53 16.78 10.11
N THR A 151 12.38 15.85 9.16
CA THR A 151 12.75 16.11 7.74
C THR A 151 11.58 15.92 6.78
N GLY A 152 10.49 15.30 7.24
CA GLY A 152 9.25 15.12 6.48
C GLY A 152 9.48 14.40 5.16
N SER A 153 9.30 15.13 4.06
CA SER A 153 9.47 14.61 2.69
C SER A 153 10.94 14.39 2.31
N HIS A 154 11.91 14.97 3.03
CA HIS A 154 13.33 14.68 2.85
C HIS A 154 13.71 13.39 3.59
N PHE A 155 12.93 12.33 3.36
CA PHE A 155 13.02 11.06 4.08
C PHE A 155 14.39 10.38 3.95
N TRP A 156 15.20 10.75 2.96
CA TRP A 156 16.60 10.33 2.82
C TRP A 156 17.54 10.92 3.88
N TYR A 157 17.04 11.80 4.77
CA TYR A 157 17.71 12.22 6.00
C TYR A 157 16.91 11.76 7.24
N PRO A 158 16.99 10.48 7.64
CA PRO A 158 16.22 9.93 8.76
C PRO A 158 16.88 10.27 10.10
N ILE A 159 17.00 11.56 10.44
CA ILE A 159 17.81 12.01 11.58
C ILE A 159 17.28 11.56 12.94
N SER A 160 15.99 11.21 13.03
CA SER A 160 15.35 10.69 14.25
C SER A 160 15.41 9.17 14.35
N SER A 161 15.94 8.50 13.32
CA SER A 161 15.84 7.05 13.17
C SER A 161 17.19 6.40 12.96
N LYS A 162 17.52 5.38 13.76
CA LYS A 162 18.82 4.71 13.70
C LYS A 162 18.71 3.20 13.88
N ALA A 163 19.68 2.48 13.31
CA ALA A 163 19.91 1.08 13.61
C ALA A 163 21.29 0.90 14.25
N GLU A 164 21.37 0.02 15.25
CA GLU A 164 22.59 -0.30 15.99
C GLU A 164 22.74 -1.82 16.04
N ALA A 165 23.98 -2.32 15.93
CA ALA A 165 24.25 -3.75 16.14
C ALA A 165 23.89 -4.16 17.58
N TYR A 166 23.15 -5.26 17.73
CA TYR A 166 22.75 -5.76 19.04
C TYR A 166 22.69 -7.28 19.03
N GLY A 167 23.69 -7.91 19.65
CA GLY A 167 23.82 -9.37 19.64
C GLY A 167 24.02 -9.92 18.22
N ASP A 168 23.14 -10.83 17.82
CA ASP A 168 23.06 -11.41 16.48
C ASP A 168 22.11 -10.66 15.53
N GLY A 169 21.54 -9.54 16.00
CA GLY A 169 20.58 -8.74 15.25
C GLY A 169 20.80 -7.24 15.38
N TRP A 170 19.70 -6.50 15.29
CA TRP A 170 19.68 -5.05 15.24
C TRP A 170 18.74 -4.47 16.28
N LYS A 171 19.20 -3.44 16.99
CA LYS A 171 18.33 -2.55 17.75
C LYS A 171 17.92 -1.40 16.84
N ILE A 172 16.63 -1.33 16.53
CA ILE A 172 16.06 -0.31 15.66
C ILE A 172 15.42 0.75 16.55
N THR A 173 15.59 2.02 16.19
CA THR A 173 14.80 3.13 16.69
C THR A 173 14.21 3.83 15.48
N LYS A 174 12.90 3.75 15.30
CA LYS A 174 12.19 4.44 14.22
C LYS A 174 11.21 5.43 14.82
N LYS A 175 11.19 6.64 14.27
CA LYS A 175 10.08 7.58 14.42
C LYS A 175 9.63 8.01 13.04
N ALA A 176 8.32 8.01 12.81
CA ALA A 176 7.73 8.50 11.58
C ALA A 176 6.57 9.42 11.92
N SER A 177 6.50 10.57 11.26
CA SER A 177 5.36 11.49 11.38
C SER A 177 4.12 10.90 10.73
N TRP A 178 4.31 10.28 9.56
CA TRP A 178 3.22 9.80 8.71
C TRP A 178 3.54 8.42 8.17
N THR A 179 2.72 7.44 8.53
CA THR A 179 2.77 6.08 7.97
C THR A 179 1.36 5.64 7.65
N THR A 180 1.01 5.62 6.36
CA THR A 180 -0.25 5.05 5.89
C THR A 180 -0.40 3.61 6.35
N SER A 181 -1.59 3.25 6.84
CA SER A 181 -1.84 1.97 7.52
C SER A 181 -1.05 1.81 8.84
N GLY A 182 -0.63 2.91 9.48
CA GLY A 182 0.05 2.89 10.77
C GLY A 182 -0.83 2.24 11.84
N GLY A 183 -0.31 1.23 12.53
CA GLY A 183 -1.07 0.42 13.49
C GLY A 183 -2.01 -0.64 12.91
N PHE A 184 -2.27 -0.60 11.61
CA PHE A 184 -3.18 -1.53 10.93
C PHE A 184 -2.49 -2.48 9.96
N ALA A 185 -1.33 -2.10 9.42
CA ALA A 185 -0.50 -3.00 8.63
C ALA A 185 0.03 -4.16 9.49
N ASP A 186 0.17 -5.32 8.86
CA ASP A 186 0.64 -6.55 9.48
C ASP A 186 2.18 -6.62 9.46
N TRP A 187 2.81 -5.93 8.51
CA TRP A 187 4.26 -5.83 8.36
C TRP A 187 4.67 -4.49 7.77
N TYR A 188 5.88 -4.07 8.10
CA TYR A 188 6.42 -2.75 7.81
C TYR A 188 7.82 -2.88 7.20
N ILE A 189 8.09 -2.12 6.15
CA ILE A 189 9.46 -1.85 5.71
C ILE A 189 9.82 -0.44 6.16
N LEU A 190 10.77 -0.36 7.09
CA LEU A 190 11.21 0.89 7.73
C LEU A 190 12.59 1.27 7.22
N GLN A 191 12.83 2.56 7.01
CA GLN A 191 14.16 3.09 6.70
C GLN A 191 14.75 3.79 7.93
N THR A 192 16.03 3.50 8.21
CA THR A 192 16.85 4.17 9.22
C THR A 192 18.25 4.42 8.68
N THR A 193 19.11 5.10 9.46
CA THR A 193 20.54 5.02 9.22
C THR A 193 21.05 3.58 9.35
N SER A 194 22.11 3.25 8.62
CA SER A 194 22.76 1.94 8.70
C SER A 194 23.49 1.73 10.03
N PRO A 195 23.64 0.48 10.52
CA PRO A 195 24.49 0.18 11.66
C PRO A 195 25.93 0.68 11.46
N GLY A 196 26.45 1.46 12.41
CA GLY A 196 27.78 2.08 12.29
C GLY A 196 27.81 3.36 11.44
N PHE A 197 26.64 3.97 11.21
CA PHE A 197 26.50 5.22 10.45
C PHE A 197 27.53 6.29 10.83
N SER A 198 28.27 6.76 9.82
CA SER A 198 29.36 7.73 9.95
C SER A 198 29.01 9.11 9.36
N GLY A 199 27.74 9.35 9.03
CA GLY A 199 27.26 10.59 8.40
C GLY A 199 27.00 10.50 6.90
N ASP A 200 27.24 9.35 6.27
CA ASP A 200 26.98 9.13 4.84
C ASP A 200 25.54 8.67 4.59
N TYR A 201 24.65 9.61 4.27
CA TYR A 201 23.24 9.35 3.97
C TYR A 201 22.98 8.62 2.64
N SER A 202 24.03 8.27 1.87
CA SER A 202 23.88 7.32 0.76
C SER A 202 23.89 5.86 1.22
N ASP A 203 24.37 5.59 2.44
CA ASP A 203 24.34 4.27 3.10
C ASP A 203 23.24 4.24 4.17
N LEU A 204 22.05 3.82 3.74
CA LEU A 204 20.90 3.63 4.61
C LEU A 204 20.42 2.18 4.54
N SER A 205 19.83 1.73 5.64
CA SER A 205 19.32 0.37 5.77
C SER A 205 17.81 0.36 5.86
N CYS A 206 17.21 -0.69 5.28
CA CYS A 206 15.80 -0.97 5.40
C CYS A 206 15.60 -2.26 6.21
N PHE A 207 14.58 -2.25 7.07
CA PHE A 207 14.28 -3.36 7.98
C PHE A 207 12.84 -3.82 7.82
N LEU A 208 12.65 -5.14 7.79
CA LEU A 208 11.34 -5.75 7.99
C LEU A 208 11.02 -5.75 9.48
N VAL A 209 9.89 -5.15 9.85
CA VAL A 209 9.37 -5.15 11.22
C VAL A 209 7.91 -5.64 11.19
N LEU A 210 7.54 -6.45 12.18
CA LEU A 210 6.18 -6.96 12.30
C LEU A 210 5.35 -6.06 13.21
N LYS A 211 4.03 -6.12 13.05
CA LYS A 211 3.07 -5.27 13.78
C LYS A 211 3.30 -5.21 15.29
N ASP A 212 3.67 -6.32 15.92
CA ASP A 212 3.82 -6.40 17.38
C ASP A 212 4.98 -5.54 17.92
N ASP A 213 5.94 -5.19 17.08
CA ASP A 213 7.07 -4.32 17.43
C ASP A 213 6.77 -2.83 17.15
N VAL A 214 5.60 -2.51 16.58
CA VAL A 214 5.24 -1.14 16.17
C VAL A 214 4.23 -0.53 17.13
N LYS A 215 4.60 0.62 17.70
CA LYS A 215 3.69 1.49 18.46
C LYS A 215 3.08 2.53 17.54
N SER A 216 1.78 2.73 17.65
CA SER A 216 1.03 3.72 16.87
C SER A 216 -0.15 4.23 17.68
N ASN A 217 -0.67 5.40 17.31
CA ASN A 217 -1.90 5.98 17.87
C ASN A 217 -2.91 6.23 16.75
N PRO A 218 -3.57 5.18 16.22
CA PRO A 218 -4.38 5.35 15.01
C PRO A 218 -5.60 6.26 15.22
N SER A 219 -6.11 6.35 16.45
CA SER A 219 -7.20 7.27 16.81
C SER A 219 -6.87 8.76 16.68
N GLU A 220 -5.60 9.14 16.49
CA GLU A 220 -5.17 10.54 16.34
C GLU A 220 -5.19 11.02 14.88
N TRP A 221 -5.43 10.13 13.92
CA TRP A 221 -5.53 10.53 12.51
C TRP A 221 -6.87 11.22 12.20
N ASP A 222 -6.81 12.53 11.94
CA ASP A 222 -7.95 13.37 11.54
C ASP A 222 -7.59 14.26 10.33
N GLY A 223 -7.53 13.65 9.15
CA GLY A 223 -7.27 14.36 7.90
C GLY A 223 -8.53 15.01 7.29
N LEU A 224 -8.36 16.04 6.46
CA LEU A 224 -9.48 16.64 5.69
C LEU A 224 -10.08 15.66 4.67
N GLY A 225 -9.28 14.74 4.15
CA GLY A 225 -9.66 13.74 3.16
C GLY A 225 -8.79 12.49 3.30
N LEU A 226 -9.14 11.43 2.55
CA LEU A 226 -8.55 10.09 2.75
C LEU A 226 -8.63 9.62 4.21
N ARG A 227 -9.74 9.96 4.89
CA ARG A 227 -9.89 9.86 6.36
C ARG A 227 -9.73 8.44 6.90
N GLY A 228 -10.02 7.42 6.08
CA GLY A 228 -9.82 6.02 6.45
C GLY A 228 -8.39 5.50 6.27
N ASN A 229 -7.45 6.25 5.70
CA ASN A 229 -6.13 5.69 5.35
C ASN A 229 -5.19 5.46 6.55
N GLN A 230 -5.53 6.06 7.71
CA GLN A 230 -4.83 5.88 8.98
C GLN A 230 -3.32 6.18 8.85
N SER A 231 -3.00 7.34 8.29
CA SER A 231 -1.62 7.79 8.07
C SER A 231 -0.93 8.37 9.31
N GLY A 232 -1.23 7.88 10.51
CA GLY A 232 -0.70 8.43 11.76
C GLY A 232 0.79 8.19 12.01
N PRO A 233 1.32 8.75 13.11
CA PRO A 233 2.70 8.53 13.53
C PRO A 233 2.91 7.11 14.06
N ILE A 234 4.12 6.59 13.86
CA ILE A 234 4.55 5.31 14.45
C ILE A 234 5.91 5.43 15.13
N GLN A 235 6.17 4.51 16.06
CA GLN A 235 7.46 4.31 16.70
C GLN A 235 7.81 2.83 16.77
N VAL A 236 9.10 2.53 16.62
CA VAL A 236 9.70 1.21 16.87
C VAL A 236 10.87 1.41 17.81
#